data_AF-A0A942HZJ9-F1
#
_entry.id   AF-A0A942HZJ9-F1
#
_cell.length_a   1.000
_cell.length_b   1.000
_cell.length_c   1.000
_cell.angle_alpha   90.00
_cell.angle_beta   90.00
_cell.angle_gamma   90.00
#
_symmetry.space_group_name_H-M   'P 1'
#
loop_
_entity.id
_entity.type
_entity.pdbx_description
1 polymer ?
#
loop_
_entity_poly.entity_id
_entity_poly.type
_entity_poly.pdbx_seq_one_letter_code
_entity_poly.pdbx_strand_id
1 'polypeptide(L)'
;MLKVGQLIRFVAGLNPQNTPAKLSFYNYLRGFPNPEDALTPELIESFFIYCMDYPHWAANKNQLGNEVQYLLENFNTFYQQNFDLSLIRFPQTMQLLEIERPNDLEDVLMIYLKRQYAEADKIRLINDQNKRMIAIILHEDKSLSVRMYDKKFTIRDGHLEPLRKDLALYYTPNLELSPDHKQKIEVAPYIISEFRVKNDKVYGCLLRGYVYQKLLEFKGESLKEQTRLLYPIKRVEQFFVDRRTDPYYQDLISQLERTLALIQQGDREALNWSSMILTQAETALENVFTGDKLLSLLVRDLRHTSETTRKLDPSLKLGSAMNEAEECLKITPRTNYDLTN
;
A
#
# COMPACT_ATOMS: atom_id res chain seq x y z
N MET A 1 -20.72 -8.14 -23.48
CA MET A 1 -19.59 -7.39 -22.89
C MET A 1 -18.62 -8.41 -22.34
N LEU A 2 -17.34 -8.34 -22.74
CA LEU A 2 -16.31 -9.25 -22.22
C LEU A 2 -16.07 -8.97 -20.75
N LYS A 3 -16.00 -10.02 -19.94
CA LYS A 3 -15.71 -9.92 -18.51
C LYS A 3 -14.27 -10.32 -18.22
N VAL A 4 -13.68 -9.69 -17.22
CA VAL A 4 -12.32 -10.03 -16.75
C VAL A 4 -12.21 -11.51 -16.36
N GLY A 5 -13.27 -12.07 -15.75
CA GLY A 5 -13.32 -13.48 -15.37
C GLY A 5 -13.14 -14.46 -16.53
N GLN A 6 -13.55 -14.09 -17.76
CA GLN A 6 -13.33 -14.92 -18.95
C GLN A 6 -11.84 -14.97 -19.30
N LEU A 7 -11.17 -13.83 -19.27
CA LEU A 7 -9.73 -13.74 -19.50
C LEU A 7 -8.94 -14.49 -18.42
N ILE A 8 -9.30 -14.36 -17.14
CA ILE A 8 -8.66 -15.09 -16.04
C ILE A 8 -8.72 -16.61 -16.29
N ARG A 9 -9.89 -17.14 -16.65
CA ARG A 9 -10.08 -18.58 -16.92
C ARG A 9 -9.26 -19.03 -18.13
N PHE A 10 -9.22 -18.22 -19.19
CA PHE A 10 -8.41 -18.50 -20.37
C PHE A 10 -6.93 -18.59 -20.03
N VAL A 11 -6.38 -17.58 -19.34
CA VAL A 11 -4.96 -17.55 -18.95
C VAL A 11 -4.62 -18.73 -18.02
N ALA A 12 -5.53 -19.08 -17.10
CA ALA A 12 -5.35 -20.25 -16.23
C ALA A 12 -5.21 -21.57 -17.02
N GLY A 13 -5.98 -21.72 -18.11
CA GLY A 13 -5.92 -22.89 -18.99
C GLY A 13 -4.62 -23.02 -19.78
N LEU A 14 -3.85 -21.93 -19.93
CA LEU A 14 -2.56 -21.92 -20.65
C LEU A 14 -1.34 -22.21 -19.77
N ASN A 15 -1.56 -22.65 -18.52
CA ASN A 15 -0.54 -22.85 -17.49
C ASN A 15 0.34 -21.58 -17.30
N PRO A 16 -0.15 -20.58 -16.54
CA PRO A 16 0.50 -19.28 -16.43
C PRO A 16 1.89 -19.33 -15.79
N GLN A 17 2.27 -20.44 -15.14
CA GLN A 17 3.59 -20.62 -14.52
C GLN A 17 4.72 -20.79 -15.55
N ASN A 18 4.39 -21.04 -16.82
CA ASN A 18 5.38 -21.30 -17.87
C ASN A 18 6.33 -20.13 -18.13
N THR A 19 5.86 -18.89 -17.99
CA THR A 19 6.70 -17.69 -18.17
C THR A 19 6.39 -16.65 -17.10
N PRO A 20 7.39 -15.87 -16.64
CA PRO A 20 7.16 -14.81 -15.65
C PRO A 20 6.13 -13.77 -16.11
N ALA A 21 6.04 -13.51 -17.42
CA ALA A 21 5.11 -12.54 -18.00
C ALA A 21 3.66 -13.03 -17.88
N LYS A 22 3.38 -14.29 -18.28
CA LYS A 22 2.05 -14.89 -18.09
C LYS A 22 1.66 -14.98 -16.63
N LEU A 23 2.60 -15.36 -15.76
CA LEU A 23 2.35 -15.45 -14.32
C LEU A 23 2.02 -14.07 -13.73
N SER A 24 2.79 -13.04 -14.07
CA SER A 24 2.55 -11.67 -13.60
C SER A 24 1.18 -11.15 -14.06
N PHE A 25 0.82 -11.38 -15.31
CA PHE A 25 -0.45 -10.98 -15.88
C PHE A 25 -1.63 -11.70 -15.21
N TYR A 26 -1.51 -13.02 -15.06
CA TYR A 26 -2.51 -13.84 -14.36
C TYR A 26 -2.73 -13.39 -12.92
N ASN A 27 -1.64 -13.19 -12.17
CA ASN A 27 -1.72 -12.78 -10.77
C ASN A 27 -2.30 -11.37 -10.62
N TYR A 28 -1.93 -10.45 -11.52
CA TYR A 28 -2.50 -9.10 -11.55
C TYR A 28 -4.03 -9.14 -11.78
N LEU A 29 -4.47 -9.86 -12.81
CA LEU A 29 -5.90 -10.00 -13.14
C LEU A 29 -6.69 -10.68 -12.02
N ARG A 30 -6.09 -11.63 -11.31
CA ARG A 30 -6.75 -12.28 -10.17
C ARG A 30 -6.77 -11.40 -8.91
N GLY A 31 -5.81 -10.50 -8.77
CA GLY A 31 -5.60 -9.73 -7.55
C GLY A 31 -6.38 -8.41 -7.48
N PHE A 32 -6.42 -7.65 -8.57
CA PHE A 32 -6.98 -6.29 -8.55
C PHE A 32 -8.40 -6.17 -9.13
N PRO A 33 -8.64 -6.44 -10.43
CA PRO A 33 -9.98 -6.26 -11.01
C PRO A 33 -10.98 -7.29 -10.45
N ASN A 34 -12.27 -6.92 -10.41
CA ASN A 34 -13.31 -7.89 -10.08
C ASN A 34 -13.56 -8.76 -11.32
N PRO A 35 -13.68 -10.10 -11.19
CA PRO A 35 -14.01 -10.98 -12.32
C PRO A 35 -15.29 -10.59 -13.08
N GLU A 36 -16.22 -9.90 -12.42
CA GLU A 36 -17.48 -9.43 -13.03
C GLU A 36 -17.33 -8.10 -13.77
N ASP A 37 -16.22 -7.38 -13.58
CA ASP A 37 -15.94 -6.12 -14.28
C ASP A 37 -15.76 -6.37 -15.78
N ALA A 38 -16.00 -5.31 -16.56
CA ALA A 38 -15.73 -5.31 -17.98
C ALA A 38 -14.22 -5.42 -18.24
N LEU A 39 -13.87 -6.24 -19.23
CA LEU A 39 -12.52 -6.26 -19.78
C LEU A 39 -12.37 -5.05 -20.72
N THR A 40 -11.49 -4.11 -20.36
CA THR A 40 -11.25 -2.88 -21.13
C THR A 40 -9.76 -2.72 -21.47
N PRO A 41 -9.40 -1.99 -22.55
CA PRO A 41 -8.01 -1.66 -22.88
C PRO A 41 -7.27 -0.99 -21.71
N GLU A 42 -7.95 -0.12 -20.96
CA GLU A 42 -7.37 0.62 -19.83
C GLU A 42 -6.97 -0.31 -18.68
N LEU A 43 -7.67 -1.42 -18.47
CA LEU A 43 -7.28 -2.43 -17.48
C LEU A 43 -5.94 -3.08 -17.87
N ILE A 44 -5.75 -3.38 -19.16
CA ILE A 44 -4.52 -3.98 -19.68
C ILE A 44 -3.38 -2.96 -19.64
N GLU A 45 -3.65 -1.72 -20.03
CA GLU A 45 -2.66 -0.65 -19.92
C GLU A 45 -2.26 -0.39 -18.46
N SER A 46 -3.22 -0.44 -17.52
CA SER A 46 -2.96 -0.35 -16.09
C SER A 46 -1.99 -1.45 -15.62
N PHE A 47 -2.17 -2.69 -16.07
CA PHE A 47 -1.20 -3.76 -15.81
C PHE A 47 0.22 -3.39 -16.29
N PHE A 48 0.36 -2.90 -17.54
CA PHE A 48 1.67 -2.51 -18.07
C PHE A 48 2.29 -1.34 -17.31
N ILE A 49 1.49 -0.32 -16.98
CA ILE A 49 1.90 0.81 -16.15
C ILE A 49 2.50 0.33 -14.83
N TYR A 50 1.82 -0.58 -14.15
CA TYR A 50 2.31 -1.15 -12.90
C TYR A 50 3.59 -1.95 -13.13
N CYS A 51 3.67 -2.75 -14.19
CA CYS A 51 4.87 -3.52 -14.51
C CYS A 51 6.07 -2.62 -14.74
N MET A 52 5.91 -1.50 -15.46
CA MET A 52 7.01 -0.59 -15.77
C MET A 52 7.61 0.09 -14.53
N ASP A 53 6.94 0.04 -13.38
CA ASP A 53 7.53 0.47 -12.12
C ASP A 53 8.57 -0.53 -11.56
N TYR A 54 8.53 -1.80 -11.97
CA TYR A 54 9.49 -2.79 -11.51
C TYR A 54 10.74 -2.81 -12.40
N PRO A 55 11.96 -2.71 -11.84
CA PRO A 55 13.19 -2.72 -12.63
C PRO A 55 13.31 -3.91 -13.58
N HIS A 56 12.87 -5.10 -13.14
CA HIS A 56 12.85 -6.30 -13.95
C HIS A 56 12.05 -6.11 -15.25
N TRP A 57 10.83 -5.58 -15.16
CA TRP A 57 9.98 -5.39 -16.34
C TRP A 57 10.35 -4.17 -17.17
N ALA A 58 10.86 -3.11 -16.55
CA ALA A 58 11.40 -1.98 -17.30
C ALA A 58 12.56 -2.42 -18.23
N ALA A 59 13.45 -3.30 -17.74
CA ALA A 59 14.53 -3.87 -18.54
C ALA A 59 14.04 -4.90 -19.60
N ASN A 60 12.96 -5.63 -19.31
CA ASN A 60 12.43 -6.70 -20.15
C ASN A 60 11.08 -6.35 -20.81
N LYS A 61 10.84 -5.06 -21.09
CA LYS A 61 9.53 -4.55 -21.51
C LYS A 61 9.02 -5.15 -22.83
N ASN A 62 9.92 -5.46 -23.76
CA ASN A 62 9.58 -6.10 -25.03
C ASN A 62 9.06 -7.53 -24.83
N GLN A 63 9.71 -8.30 -23.96
CA GLN A 63 9.27 -9.66 -23.63
C GLN A 63 7.88 -9.64 -22.99
N LEU A 64 7.66 -8.74 -22.02
CA LEU A 64 6.37 -8.55 -21.37
C LEU A 64 5.26 -8.19 -22.37
N GLY A 65 5.52 -7.18 -23.21
CA GLY A 65 4.56 -6.69 -24.19
C GLY A 65 4.18 -7.76 -25.20
N ASN A 66 5.16 -8.39 -25.83
CA ASN A 66 4.94 -9.42 -26.86
C ASN A 66 4.19 -10.64 -26.31
N GLU A 67 4.54 -11.11 -25.12
CA GLU A 67 3.90 -12.28 -24.53
C GLU A 67 2.42 -12.02 -24.21
N VAL A 68 2.12 -10.86 -23.62
CA VAL A 68 0.75 -10.49 -23.24
C VAL A 68 -0.07 -10.16 -24.48
N GLN A 69 0.54 -9.51 -25.48
CA GLN A 69 -0.10 -9.28 -26.78
C GLN A 69 -0.49 -10.60 -27.44
N TYR A 70 0.46 -11.54 -27.57
CA TYR A 70 0.20 -12.87 -28.14
C TYR A 70 -0.91 -13.61 -27.37
N LEU A 71 -0.94 -13.48 -26.04
CA LEU A 71 -1.99 -14.07 -25.23
C LEU A 71 -3.38 -13.47 -25.55
N LEU A 72 -3.47 -12.15 -25.70
CA LEU A 72 -4.72 -11.45 -26.00
C LEU A 72 -5.20 -11.73 -27.43
N GLU A 73 -4.29 -11.86 -28.39
CA GLU A 73 -4.60 -12.27 -29.77
C GLU A 73 -5.19 -13.69 -29.80
N ASN A 74 -4.60 -14.62 -29.04
CA ASN A 74 -5.15 -15.96 -28.89
C ASN A 74 -6.50 -15.97 -28.16
N PHE A 75 -6.68 -15.12 -27.16
CA PHE A 75 -7.97 -14.96 -26.46
C PHE A 75 -9.07 -14.49 -27.43
N ASN A 76 -8.79 -13.48 -28.26
CA ASN A 76 -9.71 -13.01 -29.30
C ASN A 76 -10.07 -14.11 -30.30
N THR A 77 -9.07 -14.87 -30.75
CA THR A 77 -9.27 -15.98 -31.69
C THR A 77 -10.12 -17.09 -31.07
N PHE A 78 -9.81 -17.48 -29.82
CA PHE A 78 -10.49 -18.58 -29.11
C PHE A 78 -11.97 -18.27 -28.83
N TYR A 79 -12.29 -17.06 -28.39
CA TYR A 79 -13.67 -16.66 -28.08
C TYR A 79 -14.40 -15.98 -29.25
N GLN A 80 -13.77 -15.87 -30.42
CA GLN A 80 -14.27 -15.12 -31.59
C GLN A 80 -14.72 -13.70 -31.21
N GLN A 81 -13.85 -12.99 -30.48
CA GLN A 81 -14.14 -11.68 -29.91
C GLN A 81 -13.38 -10.58 -30.62
N ASN A 82 -13.93 -9.36 -30.55
CA ASN A 82 -13.32 -8.15 -31.08
C ASN A 82 -12.81 -7.27 -29.93
N PHE A 83 -11.97 -7.81 -29.03
CA PHE A 83 -11.26 -6.95 -28.07
C PHE A 83 -10.19 -6.18 -28.83
N ASP A 84 -10.37 -4.87 -29.00
CA ASP A 84 -9.50 -4.05 -29.81
C ASP A 84 -8.16 -3.79 -29.12
N LEU A 85 -7.12 -4.46 -29.62
CA LEU A 85 -5.76 -4.33 -29.11
C LEU A 85 -5.08 -3.02 -29.54
N SER A 86 -5.59 -2.35 -30.58
CA SER A 86 -5.00 -1.10 -31.08
C SER A 86 -5.17 0.07 -30.10
N LEU A 87 -6.16 -0.04 -29.21
CA LEU A 87 -6.42 0.91 -28.13
C LEU A 87 -5.48 0.72 -26.93
N ILE A 88 -4.69 -0.36 -26.89
CA ILE A 88 -3.80 -0.66 -25.78
C ILE A 88 -2.43 -0.05 -26.05
N ARG A 89 -1.98 0.80 -25.15
CA ARG A 89 -0.58 1.23 -25.15
C ARG A 89 0.30 0.14 -24.55
N PHE A 90 1.00 -0.59 -25.40
CA PHE A 90 1.93 -1.62 -25.00
C PHE A 90 3.26 -1.06 -24.45
N PRO A 91 3.96 -1.79 -23.56
CA PRO A 91 5.12 -1.27 -22.84
C PRO A 91 6.31 -0.94 -23.75
N GLN A 92 6.45 -1.59 -24.90
CA GLN A 92 7.49 -1.26 -25.89
C GLN A 92 7.35 0.15 -26.47
N THR A 93 6.13 0.70 -26.54
CA THR A 93 5.87 2.07 -27.02
C THR A 93 5.84 3.11 -25.90
N MET A 94 6.00 2.67 -24.65
CA MET A 94 6.10 3.57 -23.49
C MET A 94 7.49 4.19 -23.43
N GLN A 95 7.51 5.52 -23.33
CA GLN A 95 8.68 6.29 -22.94
C GLN A 95 8.62 6.48 -21.43
N LEU A 96 9.66 6.03 -20.73
CA LEU A 96 9.78 6.14 -19.28
C LEU A 96 10.84 7.20 -18.97
N LEU A 97 10.48 8.14 -18.11
CA LEU A 97 11.32 9.24 -17.67
C LEU A 97 11.35 9.26 -16.14
N GLU A 98 12.50 9.57 -15.55
CA GLU A 98 12.61 9.77 -14.11
C GLU A 98 12.98 11.22 -13.81
N ILE A 99 12.19 11.88 -12.97
CA ILE A 99 12.44 13.25 -12.52
C ILE A 99 13.16 13.19 -11.17
N GLU A 100 14.47 13.39 -11.19
CA GLU A 100 15.30 13.22 -9.99
C GLU A 100 15.16 14.38 -8.98
N ARG A 101 15.08 15.60 -9.51
CA ARG A 101 15.05 16.85 -8.73
C ARG A 101 13.65 17.06 -8.12
N PRO A 102 13.55 17.22 -6.78
CA PRO A 102 12.26 17.38 -6.11
C PRO A 102 11.44 18.59 -6.60
N ASN A 103 12.08 19.72 -6.87
CA ASN A 103 11.39 20.93 -7.32
C ASN A 103 10.80 20.73 -8.73
N ASP A 104 11.56 20.16 -9.66
CA ASP A 104 11.07 19.85 -11.01
C ASP A 104 9.89 18.85 -10.95
N LEU A 105 9.97 17.87 -10.04
CA LEU A 105 8.91 16.91 -9.81
C LEU A 105 7.64 17.58 -9.28
N GLU A 106 7.78 18.51 -8.33
CA GLU A 106 6.67 19.31 -7.80
C GLU A 106 6.00 20.13 -8.91
N ASP A 107 6.79 20.82 -9.73
CA ASP A 107 6.29 21.67 -10.82
C ASP A 107 5.53 20.84 -11.88
N VAL A 108 6.12 19.73 -12.33
CA VAL A 108 5.48 18.83 -13.30
C VAL A 108 4.20 18.23 -12.74
N LEU A 109 4.20 17.80 -11.47
CA LEU A 109 3.00 17.28 -10.82
C LEU A 109 1.92 18.33 -10.67
N MET A 110 2.26 19.57 -10.29
CA MET A 110 1.27 20.65 -10.19
C MET A 110 0.62 20.95 -11.54
N ILE A 111 1.40 20.94 -12.64
CA ILE A 111 0.86 21.11 -13.99
C ILE A 111 -0.10 19.96 -14.33
N TYR A 112 0.29 18.72 -14.04
CA TYR A 112 -0.55 17.55 -14.28
C TYR A 112 -1.86 17.62 -13.46
N LEU A 113 -1.76 17.92 -12.16
CA LEU A 113 -2.91 17.97 -11.25
C LEU A 113 -3.89 19.09 -11.61
N LYS A 114 -3.41 20.29 -11.95
CA LYS A 114 -4.28 21.41 -12.36
C LYS A 114 -5.10 21.12 -13.63
N ARG A 115 -4.69 20.15 -14.45
CA ARG A 115 -5.46 19.71 -15.63
C ARG A 115 -6.54 18.68 -15.29
N GLN A 116 -6.38 17.97 -14.19
CA GLN A 116 -7.25 16.87 -13.78
C GLN A 116 -8.34 17.30 -12.78
N TYR A 117 -8.08 18.38 -12.03
CA TYR A 117 -8.93 18.85 -10.94
C TYR A 117 -9.58 20.20 -11.24
N ALA A 118 -10.71 20.46 -10.59
CA ALA A 118 -11.44 21.71 -10.78
C ALA A 118 -10.66 22.88 -10.13
N GLU A 119 -10.90 24.10 -10.61
CA GLU A 119 -10.27 25.30 -10.02
C GLU A 119 -10.67 25.53 -8.56
N ALA A 120 -11.82 25.01 -8.13
CA ALA A 120 -12.29 25.08 -6.76
C ALA A 120 -11.52 24.14 -5.81
N ASP A 121 -10.87 23.10 -6.33
CA ASP A 121 -10.16 22.10 -5.53
C ASP A 121 -8.86 22.68 -4.99
N LYS A 122 -8.58 22.46 -3.69
CA LYS A 122 -7.34 22.91 -3.07
C LYS A 122 -6.32 21.79 -3.07
N ILE A 123 -5.18 22.04 -3.69
CA ILE A 123 -4.12 21.05 -3.87
C ILE A 123 -2.90 21.46 -3.04
N ARG A 124 -2.40 20.51 -2.24
CA ARG A 124 -1.14 20.64 -1.52
C ARG A 124 -0.23 19.46 -1.84
N LEU A 125 0.99 19.75 -2.27
CA LEU A 125 2.03 18.75 -2.47
C LEU A 125 2.94 18.66 -1.24
N ILE A 126 3.35 17.45 -0.90
CA ILE A 126 4.27 17.15 0.20
C ILE A 126 5.28 16.13 -0.29
N ASN A 127 6.56 16.38 -0.04
CA ASN A 127 7.60 15.40 -0.26
C ASN A 127 7.64 14.44 0.93
N ASP A 128 7.27 13.18 0.69
CA ASP A 128 7.54 12.13 1.65
C ASP A 128 9.04 11.85 1.61
N GLN A 129 9.72 11.91 2.76
CA GLN A 129 11.17 11.76 2.92
C GLN A 129 11.74 10.51 2.20
N ASN A 130 10.87 9.59 1.80
CA ASN A 130 11.08 8.41 0.97
C ASN A 130 11.03 8.64 -0.57
N LYS A 131 11.38 9.84 -1.08
CA LYS A 131 11.50 10.15 -2.53
C LYS A 131 10.18 10.16 -3.33
N ARG A 132 9.02 10.18 -2.67
CA ARG A 132 7.70 10.24 -3.29
C ARG A 132 7.04 11.59 -3.03
N MET A 133 6.15 11.99 -3.93
CA MET A 133 5.31 13.15 -3.73
C MET A 133 3.89 12.72 -3.38
N ILE A 134 3.38 13.25 -2.28
CA ILE A 134 2.01 13.07 -1.83
C ILE A 134 1.23 14.31 -2.22
N ALA A 135 0.15 14.12 -2.98
CA ALA A 135 -0.81 15.17 -3.30
C ALA A 135 -2.04 15.01 -2.41
N ILE A 136 -2.30 16.03 -1.60
CA ILE A 136 -3.51 16.14 -0.78
C ILE A 136 -4.45 17.10 -1.50
N ILE A 137 -5.62 16.60 -1.89
CA ILE A 137 -6.59 17.32 -2.70
C ILE A 137 -7.87 17.42 -1.88
N LEU A 138 -8.24 18.64 -1.50
CA LEU A 138 -9.49 18.94 -0.81
C LEU A 138 -10.51 19.42 -1.85
N HIS A 139 -11.56 18.64 -2.02
CA HIS A 139 -12.65 18.91 -2.94
C HIS A 139 -13.63 19.94 -2.37
N GLU A 140 -14.48 20.51 -3.22
CA GLU A 140 -15.50 21.48 -2.84
C GLU A 140 -16.48 20.94 -1.76
N ASP A 141 -16.83 19.65 -1.84
CA ASP A 141 -17.69 18.96 -0.87
C ASP A 141 -16.98 18.64 0.46
N LYS A 142 -15.73 19.09 0.61
CA LYS A 142 -14.83 18.84 1.74
C LYS A 142 -14.35 17.39 1.85
N SER A 143 -14.67 16.52 0.90
CA SER A 143 -14.01 15.22 0.80
C SER A 143 -12.54 15.41 0.40
N LEU A 144 -11.72 14.40 0.69
CA LEU A 144 -10.29 14.51 0.51
C LEU A 144 -9.75 13.31 -0.27
N SER A 145 -8.93 13.59 -1.27
CA SER A 145 -8.20 12.57 -2.03
C SER A 145 -6.72 12.73 -1.80
N VAL A 146 -6.07 11.69 -1.31
CA VAL A 146 -4.62 11.64 -1.15
C VAL A 146 -4.02 10.73 -2.21
N ARG A 147 -3.25 11.30 -3.12
CA ARG A 147 -2.57 10.55 -4.18
C ARG A 147 -1.07 10.48 -3.94
N MET A 148 -0.48 9.37 -4.35
CA MET A 148 0.95 9.11 -4.17
C MET A 148 1.58 8.96 -5.55
N TYR A 149 2.62 9.75 -5.80
CA TYR A 149 3.35 9.78 -7.06
C TYR A 149 4.82 9.48 -6.83
N ASP A 150 5.36 8.55 -7.62
CA ASP A 150 6.80 8.35 -7.71
C ASP A 150 7.43 9.35 -8.68
N LYS A 151 8.74 9.19 -8.86
CA LYS A 151 9.55 9.97 -9.81
C LYS A 151 9.39 9.56 -11.26
N LYS A 152 8.62 8.51 -11.56
CA LYS A 152 8.50 7.94 -12.91
C LYS A 152 7.31 8.52 -13.66
N PHE A 153 7.59 8.96 -14.88
CA PHE A 153 6.66 9.62 -15.78
C PHE A 153 6.66 8.94 -17.14
N THR A 154 5.58 9.16 -17.88
CA THR A 154 5.48 8.82 -19.29
C THR A 154 4.95 10.00 -20.09
N ILE A 155 5.20 9.99 -21.39
CA ILE A 155 4.62 10.98 -22.31
C ILE A 155 3.35 10.39 -22.90
N ARG A 156 2.20 11.07 -22.72
CA ARG A 156 0.91 10.78 -23.36
C ARG A 156 0.38 12.05 -24.00
N ASP A 157 -0.01 11.97 -25.27
CA ASP A 157 -0.55 13.09 -26.05
C ASP A 157 0.31 14.38 -25.96
N GLY A 158 1.64 14.21 -25.98
CA GLY A 158 2.58 15.32 -25.89
C GLY A 158 2.74 15.91 -24.47
N HIS A 159 2.21 15.26 -23.44
CA HIS A 159 2.26 15.72 -22.06
C HIS A 159 2.95 14.71 -21.16
N LEU A 160 3.71 15.23 -20.18
CA LEU A 160 4.24 14.42 -19.09
C LEU A 160 3.12 14.08 -18.11
N GLU A 161 3.02 12.80 -17.80
CA GLU A 161 2.06 12.29 -16.84
C GLU A 161 2.74 11.30 -15.90
N PRO A 162 2.33 11.22 -14.62
CA PRO A 162 2.82 10.18 -13.73
C PRO A 162 2.57 8.79 -14.32
N LEU A 163 3.53 7.89 -14.14
CA LEU A 163 3.41 6.52 -14.60
C LEU A 163 2.18 5.87 -13.96
N ARG A 164 2.17 5.79 -12.62
CA ARG A 164 1.04 5.30 -11.82
C ARG A 164 0.16 6.48 -11.40
N LYS A 165 -1.13 6.39 -11.71
CA LYS A 165 -2.11 7.47 -11.46
C LYS A 165 -3.12 7.12 -10.37
N ASP A 166 -3.29 5.84 -10.06
CA ASP A 166 -4.37 5.27 -9.27
C ASP A 166 -3.98 4.90 -7.84
N LEU A 167 -2.75 5.17 -7.41
CA LEU A 167 -2.36 5.10 -5.99
C LEU A 167 -3.02 6.25 -5.24
N ALA A 168 -4.18 5.96 -4.67
CA ALA A 168 -5.03 6.94 -4.03
C ALA A 168 -5.73 6.37 -2.80
N LEU A 169 -5.78 7.20 -1.74
CA LEU A 169 -6.68 7.04 -0.62
C LEU A 169 -7.76 8.13 -0.70
N TYR A 170 -9.01 7.74 -0.53
CA TYR A 170 -10.18 8.63 -0.58
C TYR A 170 -10.81 8.70 0.80
N TYR A 171 -11.10 9.91 1.24
CA TYR A 171 -11.61 10.23 2.56
C TYR A 171 -12.91 11.03 2.47
N THR A 172 -13.83 10.78 3.38
CA THR A 172 -15.05 11.56 3.58
C THR A 172 -14.73 12.92 4.22
N PRO A 173 -15.70 13.86 4.28
CA PRO A 173 -15.52 15.12 5.01
C PRO A 173 -15.18 14.98 6.50
N ASN A 174 -15.44 13.81 7.08
CA ASN A 174 -15.12 13.48 8.48
C ASN A 174 -13.73 12.85 8.63
N LEU A 175 -12.92 12.83 7.57
CA LEU A 175 -11.59 12.20 7.53
C LEU A 175 -11.60 10.68 7.78
N GLU A 176 -12.72 10.02 7.46
CA GLU A 176 -12.81 8.57 7.44
C GLU A 176 -12.57 8.05 6.01
N LEU A 177 -11.98 6.87 5.86
CA LEU A 177 -11.81 6.27 4.53
C LEU A 177 -13.17 6.06 3.86
N SER A 178 -13.32 6.55 2.63
CA SER A 178 -14.56 6.46 1.88
C SER A 178 -14.91 5.00 1.57
N PRO A 179 -16.16 4.56 1.85
CA PRO A 179 -16.61 3.22 1.55
C PRO A 179 -16.97 3.02 0.07
N ASP A 180 -17.26 4.10 -0.64
CA ASP A 180 -17.69 4.10 -2.04
C ASP A 180 -16.51 3.95 -3.01
N HIS A 181 -15.30 4.23 -2.52
CA HIS A 181 -14.09 4.21 -3.32
C HIS A 181 -13.24 2.97 -3.06
N LYS A 182 -12.59 2.50 -4.13
CA LYS A 182 -11.50 1.54 -4.03
C LYS A 182 -10.24 2.28 -3.61
N GLN A 183 -9.64 1.83 -2.53
CA GLN A 183 -8.44 2.38 -1.93
C GLN A 183 -7.23 1.62 -2.50
N LYS A 184 -6.16 2.34 -2.84
CA LYS A 184 -4.94 1.71 -3.35
C LYS A 184 -3.71 2.44 -2.85
N ILE A 185 -2.79 1.69 -2.25
CA ILE A 185 -1.59 2.23 -1.61
C ILE A 185 -0.43 1.27 -1.77
N GLU A 186 0.78 1.81 -1.90
CA GLU A 186 1.99 1.01 -1.75
C GLU A 186 2.42 0.99 -0.28
N VAL A 187 2.29 -0.16 0.37
CA VAL A 187 2.54 -0.32 1.81
C VAL A 187 4.03 -0.49 2.14
N ALA A 188 4.81 -0.95 1.17
CA ALA A 188 6.26 -1.14 1.24
C ALA A 188 6.81 -1.25 -0.20
N PRO A 189 8.12 -1.07 -0.43
CA PRO A 189 8.71 -1.19 -1.77
C PRO A 189 8.23 -2.46 -2.48
N TYR A 190 7.60 -2.28 -3.64
CA TYR A 190 7.09 -3.36 -4.49
C TYR A 190 5.95 -4.20 -3.88
N ILE A 191 5.27 -3.68 -2.84
CA ILE A 191 4.11 -4.30 -2.22
C ILE A 191 2.93 -3.32 -2.28
N ILE A 192 1.94 -3.65 -3.10
CA ILE A 192 0.77 -2.81 -3.34
C ILE A 192 -0.45 -3.46 -2.68
N SER A 193 -1.23 -2.65 -1.99
CA SER A 193 -2.54 -3.01 -1.48
C SER A 193 -3.62 -2.37 -2.32
N GLU A 194 -4.67 -3.13 -2.61
CA GLU A 194 -5.92 -2.61 -3.13
C GLU A 194 -7.07 -3.17 -2.29
N PHE A 195 -7.91 -2.29 -1.75
CA PHE A 195 -8.92 -2.67 -0.76
C PHE A 195 -10.14 -1.73 -0.77
N ARG A 196 -11.20 -2.14 -0.10
CA ARG A 196 -12.38 -1.33 0.23
C ARG A 196 -12.65 -1.43 1.71
N VAL A 197 -13.15 -0.34 2.28
CA VAL A 197 -13.62 -0.30 3.67
C VAL A 197 -15.13 -0.30 3.67
N LYS A 198 -15.76 -1.22 4.39
CA LYS A 198 -17.23 -1.27 4.54
C LYS A 198 -17.57 -1.65 5.96
N ASN A 199 -18.28 -0.79 6.67
CA ASN A 199 -18.67 -1.01 8.08
C ASN A 199 -17.47 -1.34 8.97
N ASP A 200 -16.39 -0.54 8.90
CA ASP A 200 -15.10 -0.75 9.60
C ASP A 200 -14.36 -2.06 9.25
N LYS A 201 -14.83 -2.79 8.24
CA LYS A 201 -14.21 -4.01 7.75
C LYS A 201 -13.48 -3.79 6.45
N VAL A 202 -12.31 -4.40 6.32
CA VAL A 202 -11.45 -4.28 5.14
C VAL A 202 -11.59 -5.50 4.25
N TYR A 203 -11.79 -5.27 2.95
CA TYR A 203 -11.84 -6.32 1.93
C TYR A 203 -10.86 -6.00 0.81
N GLY A 204 -9.97 -6.91 0.46
CA GLY A 204 -8.97 -6.64 -0.57
C GLY A 204 -7.79 -7.61 -0.51
N CYS A 205 -6.65 -7.19 -1.07
CA CYS A 205 -5.43 -7.97 -0.98
C CYS A 205 -4.16 -7.12 -1.00
N LEU A 206 -3.05 -7.80 -0.73
CA LEU A 206 -1.68 -7.32 -0.92
C LEU A 206 -1.01 -8.18 -1.99
N LEU A 207 -0.45 -7.55 -3.01
CA LEU A 207 0.36 -8.20 -4.04
C LEU A 207 1.82 -7.74 -3.90
N ARG A 208 2.76 -8.66 -4.13
CA ARG A 208 4.20 -8.43 -3.95
C ARG A 208 4.99 -8.77 -5.20
N GLY A 209 5.99 -7.92 -5.46
CA GLY A 209 7.04 -8.17 -6.44
C GLY A 209 6.55 -8.05 -7.89
N TYR A 210 7.48 -8.21 -8.82
CA TYR A 210 7.22 -8.03 -10.26
C TYR A 210 6.26 -9.09 -10.84
N VAL A 211 6.06 -10.21 -10.14
CA VAL A 211 5.08 -11.25 -10.53
C VAL A 211 3.72 -11.09 -9.84
N TYR A 212 3.50 -10.01 -9.07
CA TYR A 212 2.26 -9.75 -8.32
C TYR A 212 1.81 -10.92 -7.43
N GLN A 213 2.75 -11.61 -6.78
CA GLN A 213 2.42 -12.73 -5.92
C GLN A 213 1.52 -12.25 -4.77
N LYS A 214 0.37 -12.89 -4.60
CA LYS A 214 -0.54 -12.61 -3.49
C LYS A 214 0.15 -12.89 -2.16
N LEU A 215 0.30 -11.86 -1.35
CA LEU A 215 0.94 -11.89 -0.04
C LEU A 215 -0.08 -12.10 1.08
N LEU A 216 -1.20 -11.37 1.01
CA LEU A 216 -2.27 -11.41 2.02
C LEU A 216 -3.62 -11.10 1.37
N GLU A 217 -4.69 -11.63 1.94
CA GLU A 217 -6.08 -11.30 1.59
C GLU A 217 -6.79 -10.78 2.82
N PHE A 218 -7.57 -9.72 2.66
CA PHE A 218 -8.43 -9.18 3.71
C PHE A 218 -9.87 -9.64 3.43
N LYS A 219 -10.49 -10.30 4.42
CA LYS A 219 -11.82 -10.90 4.33
C LYS A 219 -12.78 -10.35 5.38
N GLY A 220 -12.67 -9.06 5.65
CA GLY A 220 -13.56 -8.34 6.53
C GLY A 220 -13.09 -8.28 7.98
N GLU A 221 -11.77 -8.33 8.19
CA GLU A 221 -11.14 -7.99 9.46
C GLU A 221 -11.22 -6.47 9.72
N SER A 222 -11.07 -6.04 10.98
CA SER A 222 -11.01 -4.62 11.29
C SER A 222 -9.70 -4.01 10.78
N LEU A 223 -9.73 -2.76 10.31
CA LEU A 223 -8.52 -2.06 9.90
C LEU A 223 -7.47 -2.00 11.02
N LYS A 224 -7.90 -1.92 12.28
CA LYS A 224 -7.02 -1.88 13.46
C LYS A 224 -6.18 -3.15 13.62
N GLU A 225 -6.70 -4.30 13.21
CA GLU A 225 -6.04 -5.60 13.30
C GLU A 225 -5.03 -5.79 12.14
N GLN A 226 -5.16 -5.01 11.07
CA GLN A 226 -4.35 -5.12 9.86
C GLN A 226 -3.19 -4.11 9.87
N THR A 227 -2.20 -4.31 10.74
CA THR A 227 -1.05 -3.38 10.91
C THR A 227 -0.28 -3.11 9.62
N ARG A 228 -0.15 -4.12 8.74
CA ARG A 228 0.49 -4.00 7.40
C ARG A 228 -0.21 -2.99 6.49
N LEU A 229 -1.47 -2.67 6.77
CA LEU A 229 -2.27 -1.69 6.04
C LEU A 229 -2.46 -0.40 6.85
N LEU A 230 -2.76 -0.53 8.14
CA LEU A 230 -2.99 0.59 9.07
C LEU A 230 -1.79 1.54 9.12
N TYR A 231 -0.56 1.03 9.28
CA TYR A 231 0.61 1.90 9.45
C TYR A 231 0.93 2.74 8.22
N PRO A 232 0.97 2.19 7.00
CA PRO A 232 1.09 3.00 5.78
C PRO A 232 0.03 4.09 5.68
N ILE A 233 -1.23 3.78 6.03
CA ILE A 233 -2.32 4.76 6.01
C ILE A 233 -2.07 5.85 7.05
N LYS A 234 -1.75 5.49 8.30
CA LYS A 234 -1.49 6.44 9.37
C LYS A 234 -0.27 7.33 9.10
N ARG A 235 0.76 6.78 8.44
CA ARG A 235 1.92 7.55 7.97
C ARG A 235 1.52 8.61 6.95
N VAL A 236 0.50 8.37 6.14
CA VAL A 236 -0.03 9.37 5.20
C VAL A 236 -0.93 10.37 5.92
N GLU A 237 -1.77 9.89 6.84
CA GLU A 237 -2.67 10.73 7.63
C GLU A 237 -1.94 11.78 8.48
N GLN A 238 -0.71 11.50 8.93
CA GLN A 238 0.07 12.44 9.73
C GLN A 238 0.25 13.84 9.08
N PHE A 239 0.06 13.95 7.76
CA PHE A 239 0.22 15.19 7.02
C PHE A 239 -1.02 16.10 7.03
N PHE A 240 -2.20 15.57 7.40
CA PHE A 240 -3.46 16.32 7.37
C PHE A 240 -4.42 16.03 8.54
N VAL A 241 -4.19 14.98 9.32
CA VAL A 241 -4.94 14.68 10.55
C VAL A 241 -4.15 15.20 11.75
N ASP A 242 -4.80 16.00 12.60
CA ASP A 242 -4.20 16.42 13.87
C ASP A 242 -4.12 15.22 14.84
N ARG A 243 -2.92 14.97 15.38
CA ARG A 243 -2.65 13.90 16.37
C ARG A 243 -3.55 13.99 17.60
N ARG A 244 -3.97 15.21 17.99
CA ARG A 244 -4.89 15.42 19.12
C ARG A 244 -6.28 14.84 18.87
N THR A 245 -6.65 14.75 17.59
CA THR A 245 -7.95 14.22 17.15
C THR A 245 -7.86 12.82 16.56
N ASP A 246 -6.66 12.30 16.28
CA ASP A 246 -6.47 10.95 15.75
C ASP A 246 -6.80 9.89 16.81
N PRO A 247 -7.88 9.10 16.65
CA PRO A 247 -8.28 8.11 17.64
C PRO A 247 -7.21 7.04 17.88
N TYR A 248 -6.41 6.69 16.87
CA TYR A 248 -5.36 5.70 17.02
C TYR A 248 -4.22 6.20 17.90
N TYR A 249 -3.81 7.46 17.71
CA TYR A 249 -2.80 8.09 18.54
C TYR A 249 -3.29 8.26 19.98
N GLN A 250 -4.53 8.76 20.17
CA GLN A 250 -5.10 8.98 21.50
C GLN A 250 -5.26 7.66 22.29
N ASP A 251 -5.69 6.59 21.63
CA ASP A 251 -5.80 5.26 22.24
C ASP A 251 -4.42 4.74 22.67
N LEU A 252 -3.40 4.89 21.82
CA LEU A 252 -2.02 4.46 22.14
C LEU A 252 -1.44 5.22 23.34
N ILE A 253 -1.62 6.54 23.40
CA ILE A 253 -1.20 7.37 24.54
C ILE A 253 -1.94 6.95 25.80
N SER A 254 -3.26 6.80 25.72
CA SER A 254 -4.09 6.42 26.87
C SER A 254 -3.71 5.04 27.42
N GLN A 255 -3.38 4.08 26.55
CA GLN A 255 -2.91 2.76 26.96
C GLN A 255 -1.56 2.83 27.68
N LEU A 256 -0.60 3.60 27.16
CA LEU A 256 0.71 3.79 27.81
C LEU A 256 0.57 4.42 29.20
N GLU A 257 -0.20 5.50 29.31
CA GLU A 257 -0.42 6.21 30.58
C GLU A 257 -1.15 5.33 31.61
N ARG A 258 -2.21 4.62 31.18
CA ARG A 258 -2.96 3.70 32.04
C ARG A 258 -2.06 2.57 32.55
N THR A 259 -1.27 1.95 31.67
CA THR A 259 -0.38 0.85 32.07
C THR A 259 0.71 1.33 33.01
N LEU A 260 1.28 2.51 32.78
CA LEU A 260 2.22 3.15 33.70
C LEU A 260 1.61 3.32 35.10
N ALA A 261 0.40 3.88 35.18
CA ALA A 261 -0.28 4.11 36.45
C ALA A 261 -0.57 2.80 37.20
N LEU A 262 -1.00 1.75 36.50
CA LEU A 262 -1.29 0.45 37.10
C LEU A 262 -0.02 -0.24 37.63
N ILE A 263 1.10 -0.18 36.89
CA ILE A 263 2.37 -0.74 37.38
C ILE A 263 2.85 0.01 38.62
N GLN A 264 2.70 1.34 38.66
CA GLN A 264 3.05 2.14 39.84
C GLN A 264 2.17 1.81 41.05
N GLN A 265 0.93 1.38 40.83
CA GLN A 265 0.02 0.89 41.87
C GLN A 265 0.29 -0.56 42.30
N GLY A 266 1.25 -1.25 41.66
CA GLY A 266 1.61 -2.63 41.99
C GLY A 266 0.77 -3.70 41.29
N ASP A 267 0.02 -3.34 40.23
CA ASP A 267 -0.75 -4.30 39.44
C ASP A 267 0.18 -5.23 38.64
N ARG A 268 0.12 -6.53 38.96
CA ARG A 268 0.93 -7.58 38.34
C ARG A 268 0.47 -7.95 36.94
N GLU A 269 -0.82 -7.84 36.63
CA GLU A 269 -1.35 -8.12 35.28
C GLU A 269 -0.92 -7.02 34.31
N ALA A 270 -0.95 -5.77 34.75
CA ALA A 270 -0.44 -4.64 33.97
C ALA A 270 1.04 -4.80 33.61
N LEU A 271 1.86 -5.38 34.50
CA LEU A 271 3.27 -5.67 34.23
C LEU A 271 3.45 -6.76 33.16
N ASN A 272 2.54 -7.74 33.09
CA ASN A 272 2.58 -8.80 32.08
C ASN A 272 2.17 -8.28 30.69
N TRP A 273 1.17 -7.40 30.61
CA TRP A 273 0.73 -6.81 29.34
C TRP A 273 1.57 -5.62 28.90
N SER A 274 2.38 -5.05 29.79
CA SER A 274 3.25 -3.91 29.47
C SER A 274 4.17 -4.15 28.27
N SER A 275 4.68 -5.37 28.09
CA SER A 275 5.52 -5.71 26.93
C SER A 275 4.77 -5.66 25.61
N MET A 276 3.49 -6.06 25.59
CA MET A 276 2.66 -5.99 24.38
C MET A 276 2.44 -4.54 23.97
N ILE A 277 2.07 -3.68 24.94
CA ILE A 277 1.82 -2.25 24.71
C ILE A 277 3.12 -1.54 24.30
N LEU A 278 4.25 -1.89 24.93
CA LEU A 278 5.57 -1.40 24.55
C LEU A 278 5.90 -1.73 23.10
N THR A 279 5.77 -2.99 22.70
CA THR A 279 6.05 -3.41 21.32
C THR A 279 5.16 -2.67 20.31
N GLN A 280 3.86 -2.51 20.62
CA GLN A 280 2.95 -1.75 19.76
C GLN A 280 3.35 -0.28 19.65
N ALA A 281 3.68 0.36 20.77
CA ALA A 281 4.06 1.77 20.80
C ALA A 281 5.40 2.04 20.13
N GLU A 282 6.40 1.19 20.34
CA GLU A 282 7.70 1.25 19.67
C GLU A 282 7.54 1.10 18.16
N THR A 283 6.77 0.11 17.73
CA THR A 283 6.51 -0.10 16.30
C THR A 283 5.78 1.11 15.68
N ALA A 284 4.79 1.69 16.37
CA ALA A 284 4.09 2.89 15.91
C ALA A 284 5.00 4.13 15.88
N LEU A 285 5.88 4.31 16.86
CA LEU A 285 6.85 5.40 16.92
C LEU A 285 7.85 5.32 15.76
N GLU A 286 8.34 4.13 15.45
CA GLU A 286 9.29 3.90 14.35
C GLU A 286 8.63 4.07 12.97
N ASN A 287 7.41 3.55 12.80
CA ASN A 287 6.80 3.40 11.47
C ASN A 287 5.80 4.50 11.09
N VAL A 288 5.21 5.19 12.07
CA VAL A 288 4.11 6.15 11.87
C VAL A 288 4.46 7.52 12.43
N PHE A 289 4.81 7.60 13.72
CA PHE A 289 4.97 8.86 14.45
C PHE A 289 6.45 9.24 14.65
N THR A 290 7.25 9.14 13.60
CA THR A 290 8.69 9.35 13.67
C THR A 290 9.03 10.73 14.26
N GLY A 291 9.86 10.74 15.32
CA GLY A 291 10.28 11.98 16.00
C GLY A 291 9.27 12.56 16.98
N ASP A 292 8.19 11.84 17.33
CA ASP A 292 7.24 12.27 18.36
C ASP A 292 7.85 12.22 19.76
N LYS A 293 8.04 13.40 20.37
CA LYS A 293 8.68 13.55 21.68
C LYS A 293 7.85 12.97 22.82
N LEU A 294 6.53 13.12 22.78
CA LEU A 294 5.65 12.66 23.85
C LEU A 294 5.58 11.13 23.86
N LEU A 295 5.31 10.53 22.69
CA LEU A 295 5.29 9.08 22.54
C LEU A 295 6.66 8.46 22.89
N SER A 296 7.76 9.09 22.47
CA SER A 296 9.11 8.64 22.85
C SER A 296 9.33 8.66 24.37
N LEU A 297 8.83 9.68 25.06
CA LEU A 297 8.97 9.79 26.51
C LEU A 297 8.15 8.72 27.23
N LEU A 298 6.89 8.52 26.86
CA LEU A 298 6.01 7.52 27.47
C LEU A 298 6.54 6.08 27.25
N VAL A 299 7.05 5.77 26.05
CA VAL A 299 7.70 4.49 25.75
C VAL A 299 8.91 4.27 26.66
N ARG A 300 9.78 5.28 26.79
CA ARG A 300 10.97 5.20 27.64
C ARG A 300 10.59 5.02 29.11
N ASP A 301 9.60 5.75 29.59
CA ASP A 301 9.15 5.70 30.98
C ASP A 301 8.53 4.32 31.29
N LEU A 302 7.68 3.79 30.41
CA LEU A 302 7.10 2.44 30.60
C LEU A 302 8.17 1.35 30.60
N ARG A 303 9.17 1.46 29.72
CA ARG A 303 10.32 0.53 29.69
C ARG A 303 11.09 0.59 31.01
N HIS A 304 11.42 1.78 31.49
CA HIS A 304 12.17 1.95 32.73
C HIS A 304 11.39 1.45 33.95
N THR A 305 10.11 1.79 34.05
CA THR A 305 9.24 1.39 35.18
C THR A 305 9.03 -0.12 35.19
N SER A 306 8.73 -0.74 34.04
CA SER A 306 8.54 -2.20 33.97
C SER A 306 9.81 -2.99 34.32
N GLU A 307 10.98 -2.56 33.85
CA GLU A 307 12.26 -3.19 34.19
C GLU A 307 12.62 -3.05 35.67
N THR A 308 12.39 -1.87 36.25
CA THR A 308 12.68 -1.60 37.67
C THR A 308 11.80 -2.46 38.56
N THR A 309 10.49 -2.53 38.30
CA THR A 309 9.55 -3.35 39.07
C THR A 309 9.86 -4.85 38.96
N ARG A 310 10.27 -5.35 37.78
CA ARG A 310 10.69 -6.75 37.59
C ARG A 310 11.98 -7.10 38.35
N LYS A 311 12.91 -6.16 38.52
CA LYS A 311 14.13 -6.37 39.31
C LYS A 311 13.85 -6.42 40.82
N LEU A 312 12.83 -5.71 41.28
CA LEU A 312 12.43 -5.66 42.69
C LEU A 312 11.60 -6.88 43.13
N ASP A 313 10.92 -7.57 42.22
CA ASP A 313 10.19 -8.83 42.49
C ASP A 313 10.62 -9.96 41.50
N PRO A 314 11.72 -10.69 41.80
CA PRO A 314 12.27 -11.72 40.92
C PRO A 314 11.40 -12.96 40.74
N SER A 315 10.28 -13.08 41.47
CA SER A 315 9.27 -14.14 41.29
C SER A 315 8.45 -13.99 40.00
N LEU A 316 8.55 -12.84 39.32
CA LEU A 316 7.78 -12.45 38.14
C LEU A 316 8.50 -12.72 36.81
N LYS A 317 9.47 -13.65 36.76
CA LYS A 317 10.11 -14.05 35.49
C LYS A 317 9.08 -14.76 34.59
N LEU A 318 8.81 -14.16 33.44
CA LEU A 318 7.82 -14.61 32.46
C LEU A 318 8.08 -16.06 32.04
N GLY A 319 7.07 -16.91 32.20
CA GLY A 319 7.02 -18.24 31.59
C GLY A 319 6.85 -18.14 30.07
N SER A 320 7.62 -18.96 29.36
CA SER A 320 7.65 -19.36 27.95
C SER A 320 6.41 -19.13 27.03
N ALA A 321 5.87 -17.92 26.91
CA ALA A 321 4.85 -17.57 25.90
C ALA A 321 5.42 -16.79 24.70
N MET A 322 6.75 -16.61 24.63
CA MET A 322 7.42 -15.72 23.65
C MET A 322 7.65 -16.31 22.25
N ASN A 323 7.31 -17.57 21.97
CA ASN A 323 7.72 -18.19 20.70
C ASN A 323 6.74 -17.99 19.52
N GLU A 324 5.48 -17.58 19.73
CA GLU A 324 4.51 -17.49 18.63
C GLU A 324 4.33 -16.06 18.07
N ALA A 325 4.61 -15.01 18.84
CA ALA A 325 4.41 -13.62 18.39
C ALA A 325 5.59 -13.04 17.59
N GLU A 326 6.82 -13.52 17.83
CA GLU A 326 8.01 -13.05 17.12
C GLU A 326 8.13 -13.57 15.68
N GLU A 327 7.50 -14.70 15.36
CA GLU A 327 7.59 -15.30 14.02
C GLU A 327 6.69 -14.58 13.00
N CYS A 328 5.63 -13.89 13.46
CA CYS A 328 4.71 -13.14 12.60
C CYS A 328 5.18 -11.72 12.23
N LEU A 329 6.16 -11.17 12.95
CA LEU A 329 6.57 -9.75 12.82
C LEU A 329 8.00 -9.53 12.30
N LYS A 330 8.79 -10.58 12.10
CA LYS A 330 10.08 -10.45 11.41
C LYS A 330 9.85 -10.33 9.90
N ILE A 331 9.93 -9.11 9.38
CA ILE A 331 10.29 -8.89 7.98
C ILE A 331 11.74 -9.35 7.86
N THR A 332 11.97 -10.62 7.56
CA THR A 332 13.29 -11.09 7.17
C THR A 332 13.59 -10.51 5.79
N PRO A 333 14.65 -9.70 5.63
CA PRO A 333 15.25 -9.56 4.32
C PRO A 333 15.79 -10.93 3.94
N ARG A 334 15.21 -11.59 2.94
CA ARG A 334 15.81 -12.79 2.37
C ARG A 334 17.09 -12.37 1.66
N THR A 335 18.22 -12.56 2.34
CA THR A 335 19.54 -12.65 1.74
C THR A 335 19.57 -13.83 0.77
N ASN A 336 20.05 -13.56 -0.45
CA ASN A 336 20.59 -14.49 -1.44
C ASN A 336 19.70 -15.67 -1.85
N TYR A 337 18.92 -15.48 -2.92
CA TYR A 337 18.74 -16.55 -3.89
C TYR A 337 19.80 -16.34 -4.98
N ASP A 338 20.78 -17.23 -4.97
CA ASP A 338 21.74 -17.44 -6.04
C ASP A 338 20.94 -17.98 -7.25
N LEU A 339 20.85 -17.18 -8.31
CA LEU A 339 20.22 -17.57 -9.58
C LEU A 339 21.31 -17.91 -10.62
N THR A 340 22.10 -18.92 -10.29
CA THR A 340 22.86 -19.68 -11.29
C THR A 340 22.55 -21.15 -11.11
N ASN A 341 21.54 -21.63 -11.86
CA ASN A 341 21.60 -22.80 -12.73
C ASN A 341 20.25 -23.00 -13.44
#